data_AF-A0A0Q7Y1A0-F1
#
_entry.id   AF-A0A0Q7Y1A0-F1
#
_cell.length_a   1.000
_cell.length_b   1.000
_cell.length_c   1.000
_cell.angle_alpha   90.00
_cell.angle_beta   90.00
_cell.angle_gamma   90.00
#
_symmetry.space_group_name_H-M   'P 1'
#
loop_
_entity.id
_entity.type
_entity.pdbx_description
1 polymer ?
#
loop_
_entity_poly.entity_id
_entity_poly.type
_entity_poly.pdbx_seq_one_letter_code
_entity_poly.pdbx_strand_id
1 'polypeptide(L)'
;MPTLTRYDVKTKTTTTVEIAPLPPSKPYLRNLSRRQFYQALALGDDPYITEAEALAAVASGMLPAAVEAIVSNLPSETQFSARMLLVGATTFVRSHPLVGAFGVALGMSESQLDEFWLGASKLG
;
A
#
# COMPACT_ATOMS: atom_id res chain seq x y z
N MET A 1 24.92 -11.96 -21.17
CA MET A 1 23.44 -11.94 -21.28
C MET A 1 22.94 -13.36 -21.02
N PRO A 2 21.89 -13.56 -20.20
CA PRO A 2 21.37 -14.90 -19.94
C PRO A 2 20.89 -15.52 -21.25
N THR A 3 21.28 -16.77 -21.53
CA THR A 3 20.90 -17.51 -22.72
C THR A 3 20.13 -18.77 -22.32
N LEU A 4 19.01 -19.05 -22.98
CA LEU A 4 18.26 -20.29 -22.81
C LEU A 4 18.49 -21.20 -24.01
N THR A 5 18.72 -22.48 -23.73
CA THR A 5 18.76 -23.50 -24.76
C THR A 5 17.34 -23.97 -25.04
N ARG A 6 16.76 -23.56 -26.17
CA ARG A 6 15.44 -24.02 -26.61
C ARG A 6 15.60 -25.26 -27.48
N TYR A 7 15.00 -26.37 -27.05
CA TYR A 7 14.92 -27.59 -27.85
C TYR A 7 13.65 -27.58 -28.70
N ASP A 8 13.79 -27.69 -30.02
CA ASP A 8 12.68 -27.92 -30.93
C ASP A 8 12.46 -29.42 -31.11
N VAL A 9 11.32 -29.91 -30.62
CA VAL A 9 10.97 -31.34 -30.61
C VAL A 9 10.68 -31.86 -32.03
N LYS A 10 10.26 -31.00 -32.96
CA LYS A 10 9.90 -31.39 -34.34
C LYS A 10 11.13 -31.48 -35.23
N THR A 11 12.05 -30.54 -35.10
CA THR A 11 13.28 -30.50 -35.92
C THR A 11 14.47 -31.16 -35.21
N LYS A 12 14.32 -31.53 -33.93
CA LYS A 12 15.39 -32.05 -33.06
C LYS A 12 16.61 -31.14 -32.99
N THR A 13 16.43 -29.84 -33.24
CA THR A 13 17.50 -28.85 -33.19
C THR A 13 17.47 -28.08 -31.90
N THR A 14 18.66 -27.68 -31.48
CA THR A 14 18.85 -26.86 -30.30
C THR A 14 19.22 -25.45 -30.73
N THR A 15 18.43 -24.46 -30.33
CA THR A 15 18.69 -23.05 -30.60
C THR A 15 19.01 -22.33 -29.31
N THR A 16 20.17 -21.67 -29.26
CA THR A 16 20.52 -20.76 -28.17
C THR A 16 19.75 -19.46 -28.37
N VAL A 17 18.86 -19.15 -27.45
CA VAL A 17 18.07 -17.93 -27.45
C VAL A 17 18.64 -16.99 -26.39
N GLU A 18 19.02 -15.78 -26.80
CA GLU A 18 19.36 -14.71 -25.88
C GLU A 18 18.08 -14.22 -25.19
N ILE A 19 18.06 -14.25 -23.86
CA ILE A 19 16.94 -13.79 -23.06
C ILE A 19 17.23 -12.35 -22.65
N ALA A 20 16.33 -11.43 -22.98
CA ALA A 20 16.37 -10.10 -22.39
C ALA A 20 16.31 -10.22 -20.85
N PRO A 21 17.06 -9.40 -20.10
CA PRO A 21 16.94 -9.40 -18.65
C PRO A 21 15.49 -9.11 -18.26
N LEU A 22 14.94 -9.94 -17.36
CA LEU A 22 13.61 -9.69 -16.82
C LEU A 22 13.59 -8.31 -16.17
N PRO A 23 12.54 -7.49 -16.39
CA PRO A 23 12.38 -6.28 -15.61
C PRO A 23 12.36 -6.65 -14.12
N PRO A 24 12.93 -5.80 -13.24
CA PRO A 24 12.87 -6.06 -11.80
C PRO A 24 11.40 -6.21 -11.38
N SER A 25 11.06 -7.30 -10.71
CA SER A 25 9.71 -7.48 -10.17
C SER A 25 9.44 -6.41 -9.10
N LYS A 26 8.32 -5.68 -9.20
CA LYS A 26 7.88 -4.82 -8.10
C LYS A 26 7.73 -5.67 -6.82
N PRO A 27 8.16 -5.18 -5.65
CA PRO A 27 8.00 -5.92 -4.41
C PRO A 27 6.51 -6.21 -4.15
N TYR A 28 6.21 -7.42 -3.68
CA TYR A 28 4.85 -7.77 -3.31
C TYR A 28 4.46 -7.05 -2.02
N LEU A 29 3.51 -6.12 -2.12
CA LEU A 29 3.02 -5.35 -0.99
C LEU A 29 1.90 -6.12 -0.29
N ARG A 30 2.17 -6.54 0.95
CA ARG A 30 1.20 -7.27 1.77
C ARG A 30 0.07 -6.34 2.21
N ASN A 31 -1.11 -6.89 2.43
CA ASN A 31 -2.18 -6.15 3.08
C ASN A 31 -1.79 -5.84 4.54
N LEU A 32 -2.19 -4.67 5.01
CA LEU A 32 -1.96 -4.25 6.39
C LEU A 32 -3.20 -4.52 7.22
N SER A 33 -3.03 -5.00 8.45
CA SER A 33 -4.11 -4.92 9.44
C SER A 33 -4.39 -3.47 9.82
N ARG A 34 -5.59 -3.20 10.35
CA ARG A 34 -5.93 -1.88 10.92
C ARG A 34 -4.86 -1.37 11.89
N ARG A 35 -4.40 -2.22 12.80
CA ARG A 35 -3.35 -1.88 13.77
C ARG A 35 -2.08 -1.45 13.07
N GLN A 36 -1.58 -2.25 12.12
CA GLN A 36 -0.34 -1.93 11.40
C GLN A 36 -0.45 -0.61 10.64
N PHE A 37 -1.58 -0.34 9.99
CA PHE A 37 -1.80 0.89 9.23
C PHE A 37 -1.75 2.13 10.13
N TYR A 38 -2.56 2.18 11.19
CA TYR A 38 -2.59 3.34 12.09
C TYR A 38 -1.32 3.46 12.95
N GLN A 39 -0.72 2.35 13.35
CA GLN A 39 0.56 2.39 14.06
C GLN A 39 1.65 3.00 13.17
N ALA A 40 1.73 2.60 11.89
CA ALA A 40 2.72 3.18 10.98
C ALA A 40 2.52 4.68 10.74
N LEU A 41 1.29 5.19 10.75
CA LEU A 41 1.02 6.63 10.63
C LEU A 41 1.47 7.44 11.86
N ALA A 42 1.55 6.80 13.03
CA ALA A 42 1.98 7.43 14.28
C ALA A 42 3.48 7.29 14.58
N LEU A 43 4.22 6.53 13.77
CA LEU A 43 5.65 6.32 13.93
C LEU A 43 6.45 7.22 12.98
N GLY A 44 7.67 7.58 13.38
CA GLY A 44 8.60 8.40 12.62
C GLY A 44 8.94 9.72 13.33
N ASP A 45 9.86 10.49 12.74
CA ASP A 45 10.28 11.79 13.29
C ASP A 45 9.24 12.91 13.05
N ASP A 46 8.41 12.75 12.01
CA ASP A 46 7.29 13.64 11.67
C ASP A 46 6.02 12.80 11.41
N PRO A 47 5.32 12.37 12.47
CA PRO A 47 4.19 11.47 12.35
C PRO A 47 2.94 12.18 11.81
N TYR A 48 2.16 11.48 10.99
CA TYR A 48 0.93 12.02 10.40
C TYR A 48 -0.23 12.13 11.40
N ILE A 49 -0.21 11.29 12.44
CA ILE A 49 -1.18 11.28 13.53
C ILE A 49 -0.45 11.06 14.86
N THR A 50 -1.08 11.43 15.97
CA THR A 50 -0.53 11.15 17.29
C THR A 50 -0.70 9.67 17.68
N GLU A 51 0.11 9.19 18.62
CA GLU A 51 -0.06 7.84 19.20
C GLU A 51 -1.45 7.65 19.83
N ALA A 52 -1.98 8.70 20.47
CA ALA A 52 -3.31 8.68 21.07
C ALA A 52 -4.41 8.51 20.00
N GLU A 53 -4.29 9.20 18.86
CA GLU A 53 -5.20 9.03 17.74
C GLU A 53 -5.08 7.64 17.11
N ALA A 54 -3.88 7.09 16.97
CA ALA A 54 -3.69 5.73 16.48
C ALA A 54 -4.36 4.69 17.41
N LEU A 55 -4.19 4.84 18.72
CA LEU A 55 -4.84 3.98 19.71
C LEU A 55 -6.37 4.10 19.65
N ALA A 56 -6.91 5.32 19.55
CA ALA A 56 -8.35 5.54 19.42
C ALA A 56 -8.90 4.94 18.12
N ALA A 57 -8.18 5.09 17.00
CA ALA A 57 -8.57 4.50 15.72
C ALA A 57 -8.62 2.97 15.75
N VAL A 58 -7.68 2.35 16.44
CA VAL A 58 -7.64 0.89 16.59
C VAL A 58 -8.70 0.40 17.59
N ALA A 59 -8.87 1.08 18.73
CA ALA A 59 -9.72 0.62 19.82
C ALA A 59 -11.22 0.84 19.57
N SER A 60 -11.59 2.01 19.03
CA SER A 60 -12.99 2.42 18.87
C SER A 60 -13.38 2.76 17.43
N GLY A 61 -12.44 2.70 16.49
CA GLY A 61 -12.68 3.12 15.11
C GLY A 61 -12.79 4.64 14.96
N MET A 62 -12.33 5.42 15.93
CA MET A 62 -12.32 6.88 15.83
C MET A 62 -11.32 7.32 14.75
N LEU A 63 -11.78 8.05 13.74
CA LEU A 63 -10.89 8.53 12.69
C LEU A 63 -10.00 9.67 13.24
N PRO A 64 -8.66 9.58 13.07
CA PRO A 64 -7.75 10.68 13.42
C PRO A 64 -8.10 11.96 12.66
N ALA A 65 -7.78 13.13 13.23
CA ALA A 65 -8.18 14.41 12.64
C ALA A 65 -7.58 14.60 11.23
N ALA A 66 -6.33 14.20 11.02
CA ALA A 66 -5.69 14.26 9.71
C ALA A 66 -6.40 13.38 8.67
N VAL A 67 -6.84 12.18 9.06
CA VAL A 67 -7.56 11.25 8.20
C VAL A 67 -8.94 11.81 7.84
N GLU A 68 -9.64 12.38 8.83
CA GLU A 68 -10.95 13.00 8.65
C GLU A 68 -10.89 14.24 7.73
N ALA A 69 -9.82 15.03 7.82
CA ALA A 69 -9.57 16.17 6.94
C ALA A 69 -9.42 15.73 5.48
N ILE A 70 -8.72 14.61 5.22
CA ILE A 70 -8.58 14.04 3.87
C ILE A 70 -9.94 13.60 3.33
N VAL A 71 -10.74 12.89 4.14
CA VAL A 71 -12.07 12.44 3.74
C VAL A 71 -13.00 13.63 3.47
N SER A 72 -12.89 14.70 4.24
CA SER A 72 -13.68 15.93 4.05
C SER A 72 -13.38 16.67 2.74
N ASN A 73 -12.22 16.43 2.13
CA ASN A 73 -11.85 16.96 0.82
C ASN A 73 -12.35 16.11 -0.37
N LEU A 74 -12.91 14.92 -0.12
CA LEU A 74 -13.53 14.11 -1.16
C LEU A 74 -14.89 14.71 -1.57
N PRO A 75 -15.41 14.39 -2.78
CA PRO A 75 -16.77 14.75 -3.17
C PRO A 75 -17.79 14.33 -2.11
N SER A 76 -18.71 15.23 -1.76
CA SER A 76 -19.66 15.08 -0.64
C SER A 76 -20.40 13.73 -0.65
N GLU A 77 -20.81 13.27 -1.83
CA GLU A 77 -21.49 12.00 -2.06
C GLU A 77 -20.66 10.75 -1.70
N THR A 78 -19.33 10.87 -1.69
CA THR A 78 -18.42 9.74 -1.39
C THR A 78 -17.91 9.73 0.04
N GLN A 79 -18.01 10.83 0.77
CA GLN A 79 -17.37 10.97 2.08
C GLN A 79 -17.94 9.98 3.10
N PHE A 80 -19.25 9.80 3.14
CA PHE A 80 -19.88 8.85 4.06
C PHE A 80 -19.37 7.42 3.82
N SER A 81 -19.33 6.99 2.56
CA SER A 81 -18.82 5.67 2.16
C SER A 81 -17.33 5.52 2.52
N ALA A 82 -16.52 6.57 2.33
CA ALA A 82 -15.11 6.58 2.72
C ALA A 82 -14.92 6.43 4.24
N ARG A 83 -15.70 7.19 5.05
CA ARG A 83 -15.68 7.06 6.52
C ARG A 83 -16.07 5.64 6.95
N MET A 84 -17.18 5.12 6.44
CA MET A 84 -17.65 3.77 6.76
C MET A 84 -16.60 2.71 6.41
N LEU A 85 -15.93 2.85 5.27
CA LEU A 85 -14.86 1.95 4.87
C LEU A 85 -13.69 2.01 5.86
N LEU A 86 -13.21 3.21 6.21
CA LEU A 86 -12.08 3.37 7.13
C LEU A 86 -12.40 2.85 8.55
N VAL A 87 -13.58 3.20 9.07
CA VAL A 87 -14.06 2.78 10.40
C VAL A 87 -14.37 1.28 10.45
N GLY A 88 -14.74 0.65 9.32
CA GLY A 88 -15.07 -0.78 9.22
C GLY A 88 -13.93 -1.69 8.72
N ALA A 89 -12.88 -1.13 8.10
CA ALA A 89 -11.78 -1.90 7.52
C ALA A 89 -10.94 -2.62 8.57
N THR A 90 -10.97 -3.95 8.58
CA THR A 90 -10.01 -4.77 9.35
C THR A 90 -8.67 -4.90 8.64
N THR A 91 -8.69 -4.75 7.31
CA THR A 91 -7.55 -4.91 6.41
C THR A 91 -7.50 -3.77 5.40
N PHE A 92 -6.31 -3.25 5.15
CA PHE A 92 -6.01 -2.21 4.18
C PHE A 92 -5.21 -2.81 3.02
N VAL A 93 -5.69 -2.57 1.81
CA VAL A 93 -5.11 -3.11 0.57
C VAL A 93 -4.49 -1.96 -0.22
N ARG A 94 -3.20 -2.06 -0.55
CA ARG A 94 -2.44 -0.99 -1.22
C ARG A 94 -3.05 -0.54 -2.55
N SER A 95 -3.65 -1.46 -3.29
CA SER A 95 -4.29 -1.19 -4.58
C SER A 95 -5.67 -0.55 -4.48
N HIS A 96 -6.21 -0.36 -3.28
CA HIS A 96 -7.50 0.27 -3.10
C HIS A 96 -7.42 1.77 -3.48
N PRO A 97 -8.35 2.32 -4.29
CA PRO A 97 -8.27 3.69 -4.78
C PRO A 97 -8.14 4.76 -3.69
N LEU A 98 -8.81 4.53 -2.55
CA LEU A 98 -8.76 5.42 -1.39
C LEU A 98 -7.33 5.55 -0.82
N VAL A 99 -6.49 4.50 -0.91
CA VAL A 99 -5.10 4.55 -0.46
C VAL A 99 -4.27 5.51 -1.31
N GLY A 100 -4.49 5.51 -2.63
CA GLY A 100 -3.84 6.48 -3.53
C GLY A 100 -4.26 7.92 -3.23
N ALA A 101 -5.56 8.15 -2.96
CA ALA A 101 -6.06 9.46 -2.56
C ALA A 101 -5.41 9.96 -1.25
N PHE A 102 -5.20 9.06 -0.29
CA PHE A 102 -4.48 9.37 0.94
C PHE A 102 -3.01 9.70 0.70
N GLY A 103 -2.31 8.91 -0.13
CA GLY A 103 -0.92 9.20 -0.49
C GLY A 103 -0.77 10.61 -1.05
N VAL A 104 -1.62 10.99 -2.01
CA VAL A 104 -1.62 12.35 -2.59
C VAL A 104 -1.89 13.41 -1.53
N ALA A 105 -2.89 13.20 -0.67
CA ALA A 105 -3.26 14.19 0.35
C ALA A 105 -2.19 14.35 1.44
N LEU A 106 -1.41 13.30 1.71
CA LEU A 106 -0.26 13.32 2.63
C LEU A 106 1.05 13.75 1.95
N GLY A 107 1.02 14.10 0.66
CA GLY A 107 2.20 14.52 -0.10
C GLY A 107 3.17 13.37 -0.42
N MET A 108 2.74 12.12 -0.32
CA MET A 108 3.55 10.95 -0.64
C MET A 108 3.53 10.66 -2.15
N SER A 109 4.70 10.37 -2.71
CA SER A 109 4.80 9.73 -4.02
C SER A 109 4.37 8.25 -3.95
N GLU A 110 4.09 7.63 -5.09
CA GLU A 110 3.80 6.18 -5.17
C GLU A 110 4.91 5.33 -4.55
N SER A 111 6.17 5.72 -4.69
CA SER A 111 7.31 4.99 -4.11
C SER A 111 7.37 5.15 -2.59
N GLN A 112 7.13 6.35 -2.06
CA GLN A 112 7.06 6.59 -0.62
C GLN A 112 5.88 5.83 0.03
N LEU A 113 4.76 5.76 -0.67
CA LEU A 113 3.59 5.00 -0.24
C LEU A 113 3.86 3.49 -0.24
N ASP A 114 4.63 2.98 -1.23
CA ASP A 114 5.08 1.58 -1.26
C ASP A 114 6.08 1.27 -0.14
N GLU A 115 7.01 2.18 0.14
CA GLU A 115 7.95 2.08 1.27
C GLU A 115 7.24 2.09 2.62
N PHE A 116 6.25 2.98 2.79
CA PHE A 116 5.35 2.99 3.94
C PHE A 116 4.68 1.64 4.12
N TRP A 117 4.13 1.07 3.04
CA TRP A 117 3.46 -0.24 3.08
C TRP A 117 4.42 -1.36 3.47
N LEU A 118 5.63 -1.36 2.92
CA LEU A 118 6.68 -2.34 3.25
C LEU A 118 7.10 -2.23 4.72
N GLY A 119 7.31 -1.02 5.24
CA GLY A 119 7.65 -0.78 6.63
C GLY A 119 6.53 -1.21 7.58
N ALA A 120 5.31 -0.74 7.32
CA ALA A 120 4.13 -1.05 8.12
C ALA A 120 3.85 -2.57 8.19
N SER A 121 4.08 -3.31 7.09
CA SER A 121 3.85 -4.76 7.03
C SER A 121 4.74 -5.57 7.97
N LYS A 122 5.84 -4.99 8.45
CA LYS A 122 6.80 -5.61 9.37
C LYS A 122 6.43 -5.37 10.84
N LEU A 123 5.45 -4.51 11.13
CA LEU A 123 4.99 -4.24 12.49
C LEU A 123 4.20 -5.45 13.01
N GLY A 124 4.83 -6.23 13.90
CA GLY A 124 4.27 -7.43 14.55
C GLY A 124 3.12 -7.12 15.50
#